data_AF-A0A1F5YDU3-F1
#
_entry.id   AF-A0A1F5YDU3-F1
#
_cell.length_a   1.000
_cell.length_b   1.000
_cell.length_c   1.000
_cell.angle_alpha   90.00
_cell.angle_beta   90.00
_cell.angle_gamma   90.00
#
_symmetry.space_group_name_H-M   'P 1'
#
loop_
_entity.id
_entity.type
_entity.pdbx_description
1 polymer ?
#
loop_
_entity_poly.entity_id
_entity_poly.type
_entity_poly.pdbx_seq_one_letter_code
_entity_poly.pdbx_strand_id
1 'polypeptide(L)'
;MTKTRKIFLYSAGGIVLLLLLGIGSMEYTSRSEFCNTCHYMEPFYQAWKHSSHNNVACIQCHYPPGILSTFEGKVKGLEQLFKYATQSYRRSKPWAEIPDASCLREGCHEARLLEGKVKFKENITFDHTPHLTQLRRGKHLRCTSCHSQIVQGEHISVTETTCFLCHFKGLEDEIAPAKCTSCHDAPVATPERQVSYDHTQVREHNISCMKCHGQMVVGDGAVPMENCMNCHFEKERLARYSDTTFVHLNHITKHKIECQQCHLAIQHKSVSRSAAVKPDCNACHPDYHKVQEELFLGTGGYGVENHPSPMFEGGLNCQACHIFHKDLGGFQPAGETFVARGESCEPCHGKGYGKLLEAWRISTDERLKSIDVSARIVERELVRADTTRGRGKAGRELYNKALYNYHMVEFGKGVHNITYTDRLLQAAHSMLGQALEAAGSPARLTAYKWSSQLAPSECANCHEQNVEKDTVQVFGLEFNHRRHLEKAGIDNCKTCHSNMRRHGEMVLERNDCLNCHHKAERTAQENCAPCHESQNAVYTGTAFGAGTPDPMQKAEVTCQQCHLNEDQAVVRPEGKACLTCHDEGYDKMLAEWQSENAEKL
;
A
#
# COMPACT_ATOMS: atom_id res chain seq x y z
N MET A 1 30.44 26.61 85.33
CA MET A 1 29.94 27.39 84.15
C MET A 1 29.15 28.58 84.64
N THR A 2 29.49 29.79 84.20
CA THR A 2 28.76 31.03 84.54
C THR A 2 27.33 30.98 83.97
N LYS A 3 26.37 31.65 84.64
CA LYS A 3 24.94 31.71 84.24
C LYS A 3 24.79 32.17 82.78
N THR A 4 25.65 33.07 82.34
CA THR A 4 25.78 33.57 80.97
C THR A 4 26.16 32.49 79.95
N ARG A 5 27.04 31.55 80.33
CA ARG A 5 27.49 30.44 79.46
C ARG A 5 26.41 29.37 79.28
N LYS A 6 25.54 29.16 80.28
CA LYS A 6 24.35 28.30 80.16
C LYS A 6 23.29 28.90 79.24
N ILE A 7 23.00 30.20 79.41
CA ILE A 7 22.05 30.92 78.54
C ILE A 7 22.51 30.88 77.09
N PHE A 8 23.79 31.18 76.83
CA PHE A 8 24.36 31.12 75.47
C PHE A 8 24.25 29.73 74.84
N LEU A 9 24.52 28.65 75.61
CA LEU A 9 24.41 27.28 75.12
C LEU A 9 22.96 26.86 74.86
N TYR A 10 21.99 27.26 75.70
CA TYR A 10 20.59 26.97 75.45
C TYR A 10 20.04 27.76 74.25
N SER A 11 20.42 29.03 74.09
CA SER A 11 20.05 29.83 72.90
C SER A 11 20.70 29.30 71.63
N ALA A 12 21.97 28.89 71.67
CA ALA A 12 22.64 28.28 70.53
C ALA A 12 22.01 26.92 70.18
N GLY A 13 21.71 26.08 71.17
CA GLY A 13 21.00 24.82 70.97
C GLY A 13 19.58 25.02 70.40
N GLY A 14 18.86 26.04 70.86
CA GLY A 14 17.56 26.42 70.33
C GLY A 14 17.61 26.90 68.87
N ILE A 15 18.61 27.70 68.51
CA ILE A 15 18.84 28.15 67.12
C ILE A 15 19.17 26.95 66.22
N VAL A 16 20.06 26.06 66.66
CA VAL A 16 20.39 24.85 65.90
C VAL A 16 19.15 23.96 65.71
N LEU A 17 18.35 23.76 66.75
CA LEU A 17 17.10 23.01 66.66
C LEU A 17 16.11 23.65 65.68
N LEU A 18 15.95 24.98 65.73
CA LEU A 18 15.10 25.73 64.79
C LEU A 18 15.59 25.60 63.35
N LEU A 19 16.90 25.64 63.11
CA LEU A 19 17.48 25.44 61.79
C LEU A 19 17.25 24.01 61.28
N LEU A 20 17.43 23.00 62.14
CA LEU A 20 17.16 21.60 61.79
C LEU A 20 15.68 21.36 61.50
N LEU A 21 14.77 21.94 62.30
CA LEU A 21 13.34 21.92 62.04
C LEU A 21 12.98 22.64 60.74
N GLY A 22 13.60 23.79 60.48
CA GLY A 22 13.47 24.53 59.23
C GLY A 22 13.85 23.69 58.02
N ILE A 23 15.05 23.12 58.01
CA ILE A 23 15.54 22.24 56.95
C ILE A 23 14.63 21.01 56.78
N GLY A 24 14.26 20.35 57.88
CA GLY A 24 13.36 19.19 57.85
C GLY A 24 11.99 19.54 57.26
N SER A 25 11.42 20.70 57.61
CA SER A 25 10.16 21.19 57.04
C SER A 25 10.29 21.55 55.55
N MET A 26 11.43 22.12 55.14
CA MET A 26 11.72 22.43 53.74
C MET A 26 11.80 21.16 52.91
N GLU A 27 12.46 20.12 53.42
CA GLU A 27 12.60 18.83 52.75
C GLU A 27 11.26 18.09 52.66
N TYR A 28 10.48 18.08 53.75
CA TYR A 28 9.17 17.44 53.77
C TYR A 28 8.19 18.08 52.77
N THR A 29 8.13 19.42 52.73
CA THR A 29 7.25 20.18 51.82
C THR A 29 7.73 20.19 50.37
N SER A 30 8.87 19.57 50.08
CA SER A 30 9.42 19.41 48.73
C SER A 30 9.06 18.07 48.09
N ARG A 31 8.48 17.14 48.86
CA ARG A 31 8.11 15.80 48.37
C ARG A 31 6.87 15.83 47.48
N SER A 32 6.82 14.95 46.47
CA SER A 32 5.66 14.86 45.57
C SER A 32 4.36 14.53 46.30
N GLU A 33 4.42 13.70 47.35
CA GLU A 33 3.26 13.33 48.18
C GLU A 33 2.68 14.51 48.94
N PHE A 34 3.53 15.48 49.32
CA PHE A 34 3.06 16.71 49.96
C PHE A 34 2.19 17.51 49.01
N CYS A 35 2.53 17.57 47.72
CA CYS A 35 1.71 18.25 46.71
C CYS A 35 0.32 17.61 46.56
N ASN A 36 0.19 16.31 46.82
CA ASN A 36 -1.10 15.60 46.76
C ASN A 36 -2.05 15.97 47.91
N THR A 37 -1.54 16.57 48.99
CA THR A 37 -2.38 17.03 50.11
C THR A 37 -3.34 18.17 49.71
N CYS A 38 -3.07 18.84 48.59
CA CYS A 38 -3.95 19.83 48.00
C CYS A 38 -4.93 19.15 47.03
N HIS A 39 -6.24 19.17 47.31
CA HIS A 39 -7.23 18.36 46.58
C HIS A 39 -7.32 18.59 45.05
N TYR A 40 -6.87 19.74 44.54
CA TYR A 40 -6.94 20.12 43.12
C TYR A 40 -5.67 19.68 42.37
N MET A 41 -4.63 19.29 43.12
CA MET A 41 -3.42 18.70 42.59
C MET A 41 -3.55 17.19 42.37
N GLU A 42 -4.54 16.52 42.99
CA GLU A 42 -4.75 15.08 42.89
C GLU A 42 -4.76 14.57 41.43
N PRO A 43 -5.50 15.16 40.47
CA PRO A 43 -5.46 14.68 39.09
C PRO A 43 -4.07 14.79 38.44
N PHE A 44 -3.30 15.83 38.80
CA PHE A 44 -1.94 16.04 38.30
C PHE A 44 -0.94 15.08 38.94
N TYR A 45 -1.09 14.79 40.23
CA TYR A 45 -0.29 13.81 40.95
C TYR A 45 -0.54 12.40 40.39
N GLN A 46 -1.80 12.04 40.15
CA GLN A 46 -2.12 10.74 39.53
C GLN A 46 -1.55 10.65 38.11
N ALA A 47 -1.66 11.70 37.30
CA ALA A 47 -1.04 11.73 35.98
C ALA A 47 0.50 11.58 36.05
N TRP A 48 1.15 12.25 37.01
CA TRP A 48 2.59 12.12 37.26
C TRP A 48 2.98 10.70 37.68
N LYS A 49 2.22 10.07 38.57
CA LYS A 49 2.46 8.71 39.07
C LYS A 49 2.48 7.65 37.97
N HIS A 50 1.71 7.86 36.90
CA HIS A 50 1.65 6.99 35.73
C HIS A 50 2.54 7.45 34.57
N SER A 51 3.26 8.56 34.73
CA SER A 51 4.19 9.07 33.73
C SER A 51 5.55 8.37 33.78
N SER A 52 6.36 8.59 32.73
CA SER A 52 7.76 8.16 32.70
C SER A 52 8.65 8.84 33.76
N HIS A 53 8.16 9.90 34.39
CA HIS A 53 8.87 10.70 35.40
C HIS A 53 8.35 10.46 36.82
N ASN A 54 7.64 9.36 37.08
CA ASN A 54 7.04 9.06 38.38
C ASN A 54 8.04 8.87 39.54
N ASN A 55 9.34 8.80 39.25
CA ASN A 55 10.42 8.74 40.24
C ASN A 55 11.12 10.10 40.45
N VAL A 56 10.71 11.14 39.73
CA VAL A 56 11.28 12.49 39.80
C VAL A 56 10.36 13.38 40.63
N ALA A 57 10.91 14.06 41.65
CA ALA A 57 10.09 14.90 42.52
C ALA A 57 9.50 16.09 41.73
N CYS A 58 8.24 16.46 41.98
CA CYS A 58 7.56 17.52 41.22
C CYS A 58 8.37 18.84 41.18
N ILE A 59 9.02 19.19 42.29
CA ILE A 59 9.81 20.41 42.42
C ILE A 59 11.06 20.42 41.53
N GLN A 60 11.59 19.25 41.17
CA GLN A 60 12.76 19.14 40.31
C GLN A 60 12.44 19.53 38.86
N CYS A 61 11.18 19.40 38.42
CA CYS A 61 10.79 19.91 37.10
C CYS A 61 10.28 21.36 37.20
N HIS A 62 9.43 21.66 38.18
CA HIS A 62 8.76 22.95 38.28
C HIS A 62 9.67 24.12 38.70
N TYR A 63 10.85 23.85 39.27
CA TYR A 63 11.80 24.90 39.67
C TYR A 63 13.21 24.59 39.14
N PRO A 64 13.91 25.56 38.53
CA PRO A 64 15.26 25.36 38.01
C PRO A 64 16.25 25.06 39.14
N PRO A 65 17.40 24.41 38.85
CA PRO A 65 18.41 24.13 39.86
C PRO A 65 18.93 25.43 40.50
N GLY A 66 19.26 25.37 41.79
CA GLY A 66 19.83 26.50 42.54
C GLY A 66 19.05 26.86 43.82
N ILE A 67 19.79 27.41 44.79
CA ILE A 67 19.25 27.80 46.12
C ILE A 67 18.23 28.93 46.00
N LEU A 68 18.49 29.94 45.15
CA LEU A 68 17.59 31.08 44.96
C LEU A 68 16.25 30.64 44.34
N SER A 69 16.30 29.80 43.31
CA SER A 69 15.13 29.21 42.65
C SER A 69 14.28 28.37 43.62
N THR A 70 14.94 27.66 44.53
CA THR A 70 14.27 26.87 45.57
C THR A 70 13.50 27.78 46.54
N PHE A 71 14.11 28.90 46.95
CA PHE A 71 13.45 29.89 47.80
C PHE A 71 12.25 30.55 47.09
N GLU A 72 12.41 30.98 45.83
CA GLU A 72 11.31 31.50 45.01
C GLU A 72 10.16 30.50 44.88
N GLY A 73 10.49 29.22 44.69
CA GLY A 73 9.48 28.16 44.63
C GLY A 73 8.71 27.98 45.93
N LYS A 74 9.34 28.18 47.09
CA LYS A 74 8.65 28.17 48.38
C LYS A 74 7.73 29.38 48.55
N VAL A 75 8.14 30.57 48.11
CA VAL A 75 7.27 31.76 48.11
C VAL A 75 6.04 31.55 47.22
N LYS A 76 6.23 31.00 46.00
CA LYS A 76 5.12 30.62 45.11
C LYS A 76 4.24 29.52 45.70
N GLY A 77 4.82 28.57 46.43
CA GLY A 77 4.08 27.56 47.17
C GLY A 77 3.17 28.15 48.25
N LEU A 78 3.61 29.21 48.96
CA LEU A 78 2.79 29.94 49.92
C LEU A 78 1.64 30.69 49.24
N GLU A 79 1.89 31.30 48.08
CA GLU A 79 0.83 31.90 47.25
C GLU A 79 -0.22 30.86 46.87
N GLN A 80 0.21 29.66 46.48
CA GLN A 80 -0.68 28.58 46.11
C GLN A 80 -1.52 28.08 47.31
N LEU A 81 -0.93 28.00 48.50
CA LEU A 81 -1.64 27.70 49.74
C LEU A 81 -2.69 28.77 50.07
N PHE A 82 -2.36 30.05 49.84
CA PHE A 82 -3.31 31.15 50.00
C PHE A 82 -4.47 31.06 48.99
N LYS A 83 -4.19 30.73 47.73
CA LYS A 83 -5.23 30.49 46.70
C LYS A 83 -6.12 29.30 47.05
N TYR A 84 -5.55 28.25 47.64
CA TYR A 84 -6.29 27.10 48.15
C TYR A 84 -7.23 27.49 49.28
N ALA A 85 -6.71 28.16 50.31
CA ALA A 85 -7.48 28.61 51.48
C ALA A 85 -8.62 29.56 51.10
N THR A 86 -8.40 30.46 50.13
CA THR A 86 -9.40 31.42 49.65
C THR A 86 -10.35 30.86 48.58
N GLN A 87 -10.18 29.59 48.17
CA GLN A 87 -10.89 28.96 47.05
C GLN A 87 -10.76 29.68 45.69
N SER A 88 -9.82 30.61 45.58
CA SER A 88 -9.56 31.38 44.35
C SER A 88 -9.08 30.51 43.19
N TYR A 89 -8.57 29.30 43.48
CA TYR A 89 -8.20 28.30 42.46
C TYR A 89 -9.37 27.87 41.55
N ARG A 90 -10.63 28.04 41.98
CA ARG A 90 -11.81 27.72 41.16
C ARG A 90 -12.00 28.67 39.97
N ARG A 91 -11.34 29.82 39.96
CA ARG A 91 -11.45 30.84 38.91
C ARG A 91 -10.40 30.70 37.80
N SER A 92 -9.31 29.99 38.04
CA SER A 92 -8.24 29.81 37.06
C SER A 92 -7.52 28.49 37.25
N LYS A 93 -7.33 27.74 36.17
CA LYS A 93 -6.56 26.49 36.18
C LYS A 93 -5.13 26.76 36.66
N PRO A 94 -4.56 25.93 37.58
CA PRO A 94 -3.14 26.01 37.90
C PRO A 94 -2.32 25.78 36.64
N TRP A 95 -1.39 26.70 36.37
CA TRP A 95 -0.46 26.60 35.26
C TRP A 95 0.96 26.73 35.80
N ALA A 96 1.89 26.02 35.18
CA ALA A 96 3.29 26.09 35.55
C ALA A 96 4.15 26.23 34.30
N GLU A 97 5.10 27.15 34.38
CA GLU A 97 6.14 27.32 33.38
C GLU A 97 7.37 26.53 33.80
N ILE A 98 7.69 25.48 33.06
CA ILE A 98 8.89 24.67 33.30
C ILE A 98 10.01 25.20 32.41
N PRO A 99 11.10 25.73 32.98
CA PRO A 99 12.25 26.19 32.21
C PRO A 99 13.09 25.02 31.70
N ASP A 100 13.72 25.18 30.54
CA ASP A 100 14.56 24.12 29.93
C ASP A 100 15.73 23.72 30.84
N ALA A 101 16.25 24.66 31.65
CA ALA A 101 17.25 24.38 32.67
C ALA A 101 16.80 23.36 33.73
N SER A 102 15.50 23.21 33.98
CA SER A 102 14.98 22.13 34.82
C SER A 102 15.13 20.77 34.15
N CYS A 103 14.90 20.68 32.84
CA CYS A 103 15.01 19.44 32.08
C CYS A 103 16.48 19.04 31.86
N LEU A 104 17.33 20.02 31.54
CA LEU A 104 18.76 19.84 31.23
C LEU A 104 19.67 19.82 32.47
N ARG A 105 19.11 19.68 33.67
CA ARG A 105 19.89 19.59 34.90
C ARG A 105 20.76 18.33 34.93
N GLU A 106 21.80 18.37 35.75
CA GLU A 106 22.68 17.25 36.02
C GLU A 106 21.88 16.01 36.44
N GLY A 107 22.20 14.87 35.84
CA GLY A 107 21.52 13.59 36.11
C GLY A 107 20.12 13.45 35.48
N CYS A 108 19.70 14.39 34.62
CA CYS A 108 18.46 14.31 33.83
C CYS A 108 18.77 14.27 32.32
N HIS A 109 18.43 15.30 31.55
CA HIS A 109 18.59 15.34 30.09
C HIS A 109 19.80 16.15 29.60
N GLU A 110 20.89 16.17 30.36
CA GLU A 110 22.09 17.00 30.09
C GLU A 110 22.70 16.80 28.68
N ALA A 111 22.76 15.56 28.19
CA ALA A 111 23.32 15.22 26.87
C ALA A 111 22.29 15.22 25.73
N ARG A 112 21.01 15.51 26.02
CA ARG A 112 19.90 15.38 25.05
C ARG A 112 20.08 16.24 23.81
N LEU A 113 20.70 17.41 23.96
CA LEU A 113 21.01 18.33 22.85
C LEU A 113 22.23 17.89 22.01
N LEU A 114 23.08 17.01 22.56
CA LEU A 114 24.28 16.47 21.89
C LEU A 114 23.98 15.18 21.12
N GLU A 115 23.08 14.33 21.64
CA GLU A 115 22.68 13.07 21.00
C GLU A 115 21.62 13.28 19.89
N GLY A 116 20.89 14.41 19.93
CA GLY A 116 20.06 14.94 18.83
C GLY A 116 18.86 14.08 18.44
N LYS A 117 19.10 12.93 17.82
CA LYS A 117 18.08 12.09 17.18
C LYS A 117 17.42 11.12 18.17
N VAL A 118 16.12 10.94 18.02
CA VAL A 118 15.32 9.90 18.69
C VAL A 118 14.28 9.36 17.73
N LYS A 119 13.87 8.11 18.00
CA LYS A 119 12.64 7.56 17.43
C LYS A 119 11.45 8.02 18.24
N PHE A 120 10.53 8.71 17.59
CA PHE A 120 9.21 9.02 18.11
C PHE A 120 8.21 8.07 17.46
N LYS A 121 7.50 7.27 18.26
CA LYS A 121 6.76 6.10 17.78
C LYS A 121 7.66 5.16 16.96
N GLU A 122 7.09 4.22 16.20
CA GLU A 122 7.87 3.20 15.47
C GLU A 122 8.65 3.76 14.27
N ASN A 123 8.12 4.80 13.60
CA ASN A 123 8.57 5.19 12.26
C ASN A 123 8.97 6.67 12.11
N ILE A 124 8.85 7.52 13.14
CA ILE A 124 9.22 8.96 13.03
C ILE A 124 10.59 9.19 13.65
N THR A 125 11.50 9.80 12.91
CA THR A 125 12.81 10.21 13.43
C THR A 125 12.78 11.72 13.72
N PHE A 126 13.00 12.09 14.97
CA PHE A 126 13.02 13.50 15.40
C PHE A 126 14.41 13.90 15.92
N ASP A 127 14.88 15.08 15.54
CA ASP A 127 16.19 15.60 15.93
C ASP A 127 16.06 16.87 16.79
N HIS A 128 16.50 16.81 18.04
CA HIS A 128 16.40 17.90 19.02
C HIS A 128 17.34 19.06 18.71
N THR A 129 18.54 18.77 18.21
CA THR A 129 19.59 19.77 17.99
C THR A 129 19.10 20.88 17.05
N PRO A 130 18.63 20.61 15.82
CA PRO A 130 18.11 21.65 14.94
C PRO A 130 16.88 22.36 15.52
N HIS A 131 16.02 21.68 16.27
CA HIS A 131 14.77 22.26 16.76
C HIS A 131 14.94 23.19 17.96
N LEU A 132 15.93 22.94 18.81
CA LEU A 132 16.15 23.70 20.05
C LEU A 132 17.32 24.69 19.97
N THR A 133 18.31 24.48 19.10
CA THR A 133 19.47 25.38 18.98
C THR A 133 19.32 26.46 17.92
N GLN A 134 18.38 26.30 16.99
CA GLN A 134 18.19 27.22 15.86
C GLN A 134 16.79 27.82 15.89
N LEU A 135 16.65 29.03 15.35
CA LEU A 135 15.34 29.65 15.15
C LEU A 135 14.55 28.87 14.10
N ARG A 136 13.38 28.34 14.50
CA ARG A 136 12.46 27.64 13.60
C ARG A 136 11.31 28.55 13.25
N ARG A 137 11.23 28.97 11.97
CA ARG A 137 10.22 29.94 11.48
C ARG A 137 10.17 31.21 12.36
N GLY A 138 11.35 31.73 12.73
CA GLY A 138 11.51 32.91 13.59
C GLY A 138 11.20 32.71 15.07
N LYS A 139 11.09 31.46 15.55
CA LYS A 139 10.71 31.14 16.93
C LYS A 139 11.82 30.36 17.62
N HIS A 140 12.07 30.69 18.88
CA HIS A 140 12.89 29.85 19.76
C HIS A 140 11.96 28.88 20.48
N LEU A 141 12.12 27.59 20.19
CA LEU A 141 11.36 26.53 20.84
C LEU A 141 11.96 26.20 22.20
N ARG A 142 11.15 25.65 23.09
CA ARG A 142 11.53 25.14 24.41
C ARG A 142 11.30 23.64 24.46
N CYS A 143 11.90 22.94 25.41
CA CYS A 143 11.62 21.51 25.62
C CYS A 143 10.11 21.27 25.74
N THR A 144 9.45 22.16 26.49
CA THR A 144 8.02 22.06 26.77
C THR A 144 7.12 22.65 25.69
N SER A 145 7.67 23.18 24.59
CA SER A 145 6.89 23.48 23.38
C SER A 145 6.38 22.21 22.69
N CYS A 146 7.08 21.09 22.90
CA CYS A 146 6.66 19.77 22.43
C CYS A 146 6.21 18.88 23.59
N HIS A 147 6.97 18.89 24.70
CA HIS A 147 6.67 18.15 25.93
C HIS A 147 5.67 18.91 26.78
N SER A 148 4.39 18.72 26.49
CA SER A 148 3.29 19.55 26.98
C SER A 148 2.24 18.72 27.71
N GLN A 149 1.44 19.36 28.56
CA GLN A 149 0.36 18.69 29.28
C GLN A 149 -0.98 18.90 28.59
N ILE A 150 -1.05 18.48 27.33
CA ILE A 150 -2.24 18.66 26.47
C ILE A 150 -3.21 17.49 26.61
N VAL A 151 -2.68 16.27 26.78
CA VAL A 151 -3.50 15.07 26.90
C VAL A 151 -4.05 14.95 28.32
N GLN A 152 -5.38 14.79 28.42
CA GLN A 152 -6.03 14.62 29.72
C GLN A 152 -5.56 13.32 30.38
N GLY A 153 -5.16 13.40 31.64
CA GLY A 153 -4.67 12.25 32.41
C GLY A 153 -3.17 11.96 32.23
N GLU A 154 -2.48 12.62 31.31
CA GLU A 154 -1.03 12.50 31.15
C GLU A 154 -0.30 13.68 31.80
N HIS A 155 0.92 13.43 32.26
CA HIS A 155 1.82 14.43 32.80
C HIS A 155 3.04 14.57 31.89
N ILE A 156 2.97 15.56 31.00
CA ILE A 156 3.96 15.87 29.97
C ILE A 156 4.09 14.77 28.92
N SER A 157 3.54 15.01 27.73
CA SER A 157 3.69 14.12 26.58
C SER A 157 3.88 14.92 25.29
N VAL A 158 4.26 14.20 24.23
CA VAL A 158 4.46 14.78 22.90
C VAL A 158 3.35 14.25 21.99
N THR A 159 2.60 15.17 21.39
CA THR A 159 1.53 14.82 20.45
C THR A 159 1.96 15.11 19.02
N GLU A 160 1.50 14.29 18.08
CA GLU A 160 1.78 14.48 16.64
C GLU A 160 1.22 15.82 16.12
N THR A 161 0.10 16.28 16.68
CA THR A 161 -0.53 17.56 16.33
C THR A 161 0.43 18.73 16.51
N THR A 162 1.34 18.70 17.49
CA THR A 162 2.36 19.76 17.66
C THR A 162 3.29 19.82 16.45
N CYS A 163 3.73 18.67 15.94
CA CYS A 163 4.54 18.58 14.73
C CYS A 163 3.76 19.09 13.51
N PHE A 164 2.52 18.61 13.33
CA PHE A 164 1.68 18.95 12.18
C PHE A 164 1.37 20.45 12.10
N LEU A 165 1.09 21.09 13.24
CA LEU A 165 0.86 22.53 13.32
C LEU A 165 2.08 23.34 12.84
N CYS A 166 3.29 22.92 13.20
CA CYS A 166 4.51 23.62 12.81
C CYS A 166 4.90 23.32 11.36
N HIS A 167 4.79 22.07 10.93
CA HIS A 167 5.30 21.63 9.63
C HIS A 167 4.29 21.79 8.49
N PHE A 168 2.99 21.68 8.71
CA PHE A 168 1.98 21.78 7.64
C PHE A 168 1.29 23.15 7.53
N LYS A 169 1.27 23.97 8.58
CA LYS A 169 0.62 25.29 8.52
C LYS A 169 1.33 26.23 7.53
N GLY A 170 0.59 26.68 6.52
CA GLY A 170 1.08 27.58 5.46
C GLY A 170 1.91 26.88 4.39
N LEU A 171 1.78 25.56 4.26
CA LEU A 171 2.22 24.82 3.08
C LEU A 171 1.02 24.65 2.15
N GLU A 172 0.73 25.68 1.37
CA GLU A 172 -0.19 25.58 0.23
C GLU A 172 0.63 24.99 -0.94
N ASP A 173 0.31 23.74 -1.29
CA ASP A 173 0.55 23.10 -2.59
C ASP A 173 1.91 22.52 -3.01
N GLU A 174 3.00 22.61 -2.21
CA GLU A 174 4.26 21.92 -2.57
C GLU A 174 4.91 21.14 -1.42
N ILE A 175 4.27 20.04 -1.01
CA ILE A 175 4.97 19.00 -0.25
C ILE A 175 5.68 18.07 -1.24
N ALA A 176 6.89 18.45 -1.66
CA ALA A 176 7.76 17.57 -2.45
C ALA A 176 8.01 16.24 -1.70
N PRO A 177 8.26 15.11 -2.40
CA PRO A 177 8.45 13.79 -1.77
C PRO A 177 9.56 13.77 -0.71
N ALA A 178 10.63 14.54 -0.95
CA ALA A 178 11.72 14.76 -0.01
C ALA A 178 11.28 15.41 1.32
N LYS A 179 10.13 16.13 1.33
CA LYS A 179 9.54 16.71 2.54
C LYS A 179 8.71 15.68 3.33
N CYS A 180 8.10 14.67 2.68
CA CYS A 180 7.38 13.60 3.39
C CYS A 180 8.35 12.72 4.19
N THR A 181 9.48 12.36 3.57
CA THR A 181 10.53 11.55 4.20
C THR A 181 11.34 12.29 5.27
N SER A 182 11.02 13.56 5.52
CA SER A 182 11.67 14.33 6.59
C SER A 182 11.28 13.86 7.99
N CYS A 183 10.08 13.29 8.12
CA CYS A 183 9.54 12.83 9.40
C CYS A 183 9.60 11.31 9.51
N HIS A 184 9.13 10.59 8.50
CA HIS A 184 9.07 9.13 8.49
C HIS A 184 9.52 8.55 7.15
N ASP A 185 10.11 7.37 7.17
CA ASP A 185 10.50 6.67 5.95
C ASP A 185 9.33 5.92 5.31
N ALA A 186 9.47 5.60 4.02
CA ALA A 186 8.51 4.76 3.31
C ALA A 186 8.69 3.29 3.77
N PRO A 187 7.61 2.56 4.09
CA PRO A 187 7.72 1.16 4.52
C PRO A 187 8.26 0.28 3.39
N VAL A 188 9.38 -0.38 3.65
CA VAL A 188 9.98 -1.39 2.77
C VAL A 188 9.95 -2.74 3.48
N ALA A 189 9.75 -3.82 2.72
CA ALA A 189 9.74 -5.16 3.31
C ALA A 189 11.15 -5.51 3.81
N THR A 190 11.24 -6.06 5.02
CA THR A 190 12.48 -6.68 5.51
C THR A 190 12.18 -8.12 5.92
N PRO A 191 13.19 -9.00 6.06
CA PRO A 191 12.98 -10.38 6.50
C PRO A 191 12.19 -10.48 7.83
N GLU A 192 12.29 -9.46 8.68
CA GLU A 192 11.63 -9.36 9.99
C GLU A 192 10.30 -8.58 9.96
N ARG A 193 10.00 -7.85 8.88
CA ARG A 193 8.81 -6.99 8.77
C ARG A 193 8.16 -7.14 7.39
N GLN A 194 7.06 -7.89 7.34
CA GLN A 194 6.18 -7.90 6.17
C GLN A 194 5.36 -6.61 6.11
N VAL A 195 5.28 -6.02 4.92
CA VAL A 195 4.47 -4.84 4.62
C VAL A 195 3.42 -5.19 3.56
N SER A 196 2.27 -4.51 3.60
CA SER A 196 1.20 -4.74 2.62
C SER A 196 1.60 -4.34 1.20
N TYR A 197 2.50 -3.37 1.05
CA TYR A 197 3.09 -2.94 -0.21
C TYR A 197 4.52 -2.46 0.03
N ASP A 198 5.46 -2.98 -0.76
CA ASP A 198 6.88 -2.64 -0.66
C ASP A 198 7.18 -1.39 -1.50
N HIS A 199 7.61 -0.31 -0.83
CA HIS A 199 7.92 0.97 -1.46
C HIS A 199 9.33 1.04 -2.06
N THR A 200 10.08 -0.06 -2.16
CA THR A 200 11.45 -0.07 -2.70
C THR A 200 11.51 0.57 -4.09
N GLN A 201 10.65 0.16 -5.03
CA GLN A 201 10.60 0.75 -6.37
C GLN A 201 10.16 2.23 -6.34
N VAL A 202 9.25 2.60 -5.44
CA VAL A 202 8.80 4.00 -5.27
C VAL A 202 9.97 4.89 -4.87
N ARG A 203 10.85 4.41 -3.98
CA ARG A 203 12.07 5.10 -3.56
C ARG A 203 13.10 5.18 -4.69
N GLU A 204 13.40 4.06 -5.33
CA GLU A 204 14.40 3.98 -6.40
C GLU A 204 14.05 4.87 -7.60
N HIS A 205 12.77 4.95 -7.94
CA HIS A 205 12.28 5.76 -9.06
C HIS A 205 11.85 7.18 -8.67
N ASN A 206 12.07 7.62 -7.42
CA ASN A 206 11.68 8.93 -6.91
C ASN A 206 10.22 9.32 -7.23
N ILE A 207 9.30 8.35 -7.12
CA ILE A 207 7.89 8.57 -7.41
C ILE A 207 7.28 9.41 -6.29
N SER A 208 6.53 10.46 -6.66
CA SER A 208 5.90 11.32 -5.66
C SER A 208 4.85 10.59 -4.82
N CYS A 209 4.96 10.69 -3.49
CA CYS A 209 4.04 10.06 -2.55
C CYS A 209 2.58 10.47 -2.79
N MET A 210 2.38 11.73 -3.22
CA MET A 210 1.06 12.31 -3.48
C MET A 210 0.33 11.63 -4.65
N LYS A 211 1.06 10.97 -5.57
CA LYS A 211 0.44 10.22 -6.68
C LYS A 211 -0.44 9.07 -6.19
N CYS A 212 -0.08 8.44 -5.06
CA CYS A 212 -0.82 7.31 -4.51
C CYS A 212 -1.61 7.71 -3.26
N HIS A 213 -1.01 8.50 -2.37
CA HIS A 213 -1.63 8.85 -1.10
C HIS A 213 -2.64 10.01 -1.19
N GLY A 214 -2.61 10.79 -2.29
CA GLY A 214 -3.46 11.96 -2.46
C GLY A 214 -3.24 13.00 -1.35
N GLN A 215 -4.27 13.79 -1.03
CA GLN A 215 -4.20 14.74 0.07
C GLN A 215 -4.13 14.01 1.42
N MET A 216 -3.03 14.26 2.16
CA MET A 216 -2.75 13.63 3.46
C MET A 216 -2.88 14.60 4.64
N VAL A 217 -3.12 15.89 4.38
CA VAL A 217 -3.21 16.94 5.39
C VAL A 217 -4.64 17.48 5.39
N VAL A 218 -5.30 17.41 6.54
CA VAL A 218 -6.67 17.90 6.75
C VAL A 218 -6.65 18.98 7.82
N GLY A 219 -7.19 20.16 7.47
CA GLY A 219 -7.16 21.36 8.28
C GLY A 219 -5.93 22.24 8.01
N ASP A 220 -6.06 23.54 8.30
CA ASP A 220 -5.08 24.59 8.03
C ASP A 220 -4.41 25.15 9.31
N GLY A 221 -4.84 24.61 10.46
CA GLY A 221 -4.46 25.06 11.79
C GLY A 221 -4.77 26.53 12.03
N ALA A 222 -5.89 27.04 11.50
CA ALA A 222 -6.33 28.42 11.73
C ALA A 222 -6.34 28.78 13.22
N VAL A 223 -6.19 30.07 13.50
CA VAL A 223 -6.31 30.62 14.86
C VAL A 223 -7.62 31.41 14.88
N PRO A 224 -8.68 30.91 15.52
CA PRO A 224 -9.89 31.69 15.74
C PRO A 224 -9.63 32.79 16.77
N MET A 225 -10.24 33.97 16.60
CA MET A 225 -10.07 35.10 17.53
C MET A 225 -10.63 34.76 18.93
N GLU A 226 -11.63 33.90 18.98
CA GLU A 226 -12.28 33.41 20.19
C GLU A 226 -11.26 32.73 21.13
N ASN A 227 -10.22 32.09 20.58
CA ASN A 227 -9.19 31.46 21.39
C ASN A 227 -8.37 32.48 22.19
N CYS A 228 -8.18 33.70 21.66
CA CYS A 228 -7.51 34.78 22.38
C CYS A 228 -8.34 35.29 23.56
N MET A 229 -9.67 35.25 23.44
CA MET A 229 -10.63 35.71 24.45
C MET A 229 -10.67 34.83 25.69
N ASN A 230 -10.11 33.62 25.63
CA ASN A 230 -9.99 32.75 26.80
C ASN A 230 -9.06 33.34 27.88
N CYS A 231 -8.14 34.24 27.49
CA CYS A 231 -7.16 34.84 28.39
C CYS A 231 -7.13 36.37 28.32
N HIS A 232 -7.41 36.97 27.15
CA HIS A 232 -7.34 38.42 26.94
C HIS A 232 -8.73 39.01 26.75
N PHE A 233 -9.10 39.98 27.59
CA PHE A 233 -10.39 40.68 27.50
C PHE A 233 -10.25 42.15 27.04
N GLU A 234 -9.02 42.67 26.96
CA GLU A 234 -8.68 44.05 26.58
C GLU A 234 -8.55 44.19 25.05
N LYS A 235 -9.24 45.18 24.46
CA LYS A 235 -9.23 45.40 22.99
C LYS A 235 -7.85 45.78 22.46
N GLU A 236 -7.07 46.50 23.25
CA GLU A 236 -5.74 47.00 22.91
C GLU A 236 -4.74 45.85 22.69
N ARG A 237 -4.87 44.76 23.47
CA ARG A 237 -4.04 43.56 23.31
C ARG A 237 -4.42 42.77 22.06
N LEU A 238 -5.72 42.70 21.77
CA LEU A 238 -6.25 42.01 20.58
C LEU A 238 -5.97 42.75 19.28
N ALA A 239 -5.73 44.07 19.31
CA ALA A 239 -5.36 44.85 18.13
C ALA A 239 -4.07 44.36 17.45
N ARG A 240 -3.19 43.68 18.19
CA ARG A 240 -1.93 43.09 17.69
C ARG A 240 -2.07 41.63 17.27
N TYR A 241 -3.29 41.12 17.15
CA TYR A 241 -3.57 39.73 16.78
C TYR A 241 -2.85 39.29 15.49
N SER A 242 -2.77 40.16 14.48
CA SER A 242 -2.12 39.88 13.19
C SER A 242 -0.59 39.90 13.25
N ASP A 243 0.02 40.43 14.32
CA ASP A 243 1.48 40.45 14.52
C ASP A 243 1.95 39.08 15.03
N THR A 244 2.05 38.12 14.12
CA THR A 244 2.37 36.73 14.45
C THR A 244 3.73 36.58 15.13
N THR A 245 4.72 37.41 14.80
CA THR A 245 6.04 37.38 15.44
C THR A 245 5.94 37.78 16.90
N PHE A 246 5.23 38.87 17.20
CA PHE A 246 4.99 39.29 18.58
C PHE A 246 4.18 38.27 19.37
N VAL A 247 3.12 37.71 18.78
CA VAL A 247 2.27 36.72 19.43
C VAL A 247 3.09 35.50 19.81
N HIS A 248 3.88 34.92 18.89
CA HIS A 248 4.68 33.74 19.19
C HIS A 248 5.84 34.02 20.15
N LEU A 249 6.51 35.17 20.06
CA LEU A 249 7.61 35.51 20.97
C LEU A 249 7.12 35.57 22.42
N ASN A 250 5.98 36.23 22.68
CA ASN A 250 5.49 36.37 24.04
C ASN A 250 4.80 35.09 24.53
N HIS A 251 3.98 34.45 23.71
CA HIS A 251 3.21 33.30 24.16
C HIS A 251 4.03 32.00 24.13
N ILE A 252 4.85 31.74 23.11
CA ILE A 252 5.62 30.49 23.00
C ILE A 252 7.00 30.61 23.65
N THR A 253 7.81 31.58 23.20
CA THR A 253 9.20 31.69 23.63
C THR A 253 9.32 32.18 25.08
N LYS A 254 8.56 33.21 25.48
CA LYS A 254 8.64 33.77 26.83
C LYS A 254 7.78 33.05 27.87
N HIS A 255 6.53 32.72 27.55
CA HIS A 255 5.55 32.26 28.55
C HIS A 255 5.00 30.84 28.34
N LYS A 256 5.50 30.10 27.35
CA LYS A 256 5.20 28.67 27.14
C LYS A 256 3.69 28.35 27.15
N ILE A 257 2.97 28.98 26.25
CA ILE A 257 1.59 28.65 25.90
C ILE A 257 1.60 27.55 24.85
N GLU A 258 0.75 26.54 25.03
CA GLU A 258 0.68 25.41 24.09
C GLU A 258 0.03 25.83 22.77
N CYS A 259 0.58 25.37 21.65
CA CYS A 259 0.15 25.77 20.30
C CYS A 259 -1.37 25.55 20.09
N GLN A 260 -1.90 24.44 20.60
CA GLN A 260 -3.28 23.99 20.48
C GLN A 260 -4.28 24.85 21.27
N GLN A 261 -3.81 25.70 22.19
CA GLN A 261 -4.69 26.68 22.84
C GLN A 261 -5.09 27.80 21.89
N CYS A 262 -4.31 28.02 20.83
CA CYS A 262 -4.56 29.05 19.82
C CYS A 262 -4.96 28.43 18.47
N HIS A 263 -4.24 27.38 18.04
CA HIS A 263 -4.42 26.77 16.73
C HIS A 263 -5.43 25.61 16.76
N LEU A 264 -6.31 25.57 15.76
CA LEU A 264 -7.10 24.38 15.44
C LEU A 264 -6.18 23.21 15.05
N ALA A 265 -6.59 21.98 15.32
CA ALA A 265 -5.76 20.82 15.00
C ALA A 265 -5.62 20.59 13.49
N ILE A 266 -4.41 20.25 13.04
CA ILE A 266 -4.15 19.67 11.73
C ILE A 266 -4.06 18.15 11.90
N GLN A 267 -4.71 17.40 11.02
CA GLN A 267 -4.62 15.95 10.97
C GLN A 267 -3.78 15.50 9.79
N HIS A 268 -2.92 14.50 10.01
CA HIS A 268 -2.15 13.83 8.96
C HIS A 268 -2.66 12.40 8.80
N LYS A 269 -3.50 12.17 7.79
CA LYS A 269 -4.16 10.87 7.57
C LYS A 269 -4.53 10.69 6.10
N SER A 270 -4.57 9.43 5.65
CA SER A 270 -5.09 9.09 4.32
C SER A 270 -6.57 9.41 4.24
N VAL A 271 -6.90 10.33 3.33
CA VAL A 271 -8.27 10.72 3.02
C VAL A 271 -8.89 9.76 1.97
N SER A 272 -8.04 9.09 1.18
CA SER A 272 -8.41 8.22 0.05
C SER A 272 -9.11 6.91 0.42
N ARG A 273 -9.01 6.42 1.67
CA ARG A 273 -9.71 5.20 2.11
C ARG A 273 -11.17 5.40 2.52
N SER A 274 -11.68 6.64 2.49
CA SER A 274 -13.07 6.92 2.82
C SER A 274 -13.85 7.22 1.56
N ALA A 275 -14.90 6.44 1.27
CA ALA A 275 -15.91 6.75 0.25
C ALA A 275 -16.59 8.13 0.47
N ALA A 276 -16.30 8.80 1.59
CA ALA A 276 -16.82 10.07 2.02
C ALA A 276 -16.08 11.29 1.45
N VAL A 277 -14.83 11.16 1.00
CA VAL A 277 -14.12 12.28 0.37
C VAL A 277 -14.02 12.04 -1.13
N LYS A 278 -15.18 12.23 -1.76
CA LYS A 278 -15.29 12.39 -3.20
C LYS A 278 -14.75 13.77 -3.55
N PRO A 279 -13.95 13.94 -4.61
CA PRO A 279 -13.83 15.25 -5.24
C PRO A 279 -15.25 15.77 -5.50
N ASP A 280 -15.47 17.06 -5.31
CA ASP A 280 -16.78 17.72 -5.31
C ASP A 280 -17.52 17.70 -6.67
N CYS A 281 -17.20 16.75 -7.55
CA CYS A 281 -17.81 16.55 -8.86
C CYS A 281 -19.28 16.15 -8.76
N ASN A 282 -19.69 15.51 -7.65
CA ASN A 282 -21.09 15.19 -7.36
C ASN A 282 -21.97 16.43 -7.18
N ALA A 283 -21.38 17.60 -6.91
CA ALA A 283 -22.13 18.86 -6.83
C ALA A 283 -22.64 19.31 -8.21
N CYS A 284 -21.97 18.91 -9.30
CA CYS A 284 -22.30 19.35 -10.67
C CYS A 284 -22.88 18.23 -11.56
N HIS A 285 -22.49 16.96 -11.37
CA HIS A 285 -23.09 15.83 -12.09
C HIS A 285 -23.27 14.59 -11.17
N PRO A 286 -24.45 14.38 -10.57
CA PRO A 286 -24.67 13.23 -9.70
C PRO A 286 -24.55 11.92 -10.49
N ASP A 287 -23.87 10.94 -9.90
CA ASP A 287 -23.71 9.56 -10.38
C ASP A 287 -22.98 9.34 -11.72
N TYR A 288 -22.40 10.37 -12.33
CA TYR A 288 -21.72 10.24 -13.63
C TYR A 288 -20.58 9.20 -13.64
N HIS A 289 -19.86 9.05 -12.51
CA HIS A 289 -18.74 8.12 -12.36
C HIS A 289 -19.10 6.86 -11.56
N LYS A 290 -20.38 6.65 -11.23
CA LYS A 290 -20.81 5.58 -10.32
C LYS A 290 -20.42 4.18 -10.83
N VAL A 291 -20.58 3.93 -12.12
CA VAL A 291 -20.27 2.63 -12.71
C VAL A 291 -18.77 2.34 -12.70
N GLN A 292 -17.93 3.34 -12.96
CA GLN A 292 -16.47 3.24 -12.89
C GLN A 292 -16.02 3.01 -11.44
N GLU A 293 -16.66 3.68 -10.47
CA GLU A 293 -16.43 3.48 -9.03
C GLU A 293 -16.81 2.05 -8.61
N GLU A 294 -18.01 1.59 -8.92
CA GLU A 294 -18.48 0.24 -8.60
C GLU A 294 -17.59 -0.84 -9.23
N LEU A 295 -17.14 -0.63 -10.47
CA LEU A 295 -16.23 -1.54 -11.15
C LEU A 295 -14.85 -1.57 -10.49
N PHE A 296 -14.29 -0.40 -10.14
CA PHE A 296 -12.99 -0.30 -9.44
C PHE A 296 -13.03 -0.91 -8.04
N LEU A 297 -14.13 -0.71 -7.31
CA LEU A 297 -14.41 -1.33 -6.01
C LEU A 297 -14.78 -2.82 -6.14
N GLY A 298 -15.12 -3.30 -7.33
CA GLY A 298 -15.48 -4.68 -7.59
C GLY A 298 -16.81 -5.09 -6.98
N THR A 299 -17.82 -4.22 -7.02
CA THR A 299 -19.14 -4.42 -6.39
C THR A 299 -20.28 -4.15 -7.37
N GLY A 300 -21.49 -4.62 -7.05
CA GLY A 300 -22.71 -4.25 -7.80
C GLY A 300 -23.13 -5.19 -8.92
N GLY A 301 -22.29 -6.14 -9.31
CA GLY A 301 -22.62 -7.17 -10.31
C GLY A 301 -23.64 -8.21 -9.86
N TYR A 302 -24.51 -8.66 -10.77
CA TYR A 302 -25.43 -9.77 -10.51
C TYR A 302 -24.78 -11.13 -10.76
N GLY A 303 -24.97 -12.06 -9.83
CA GLY A 303 -24.46 -13.43 -9.97
C GLY A 303 -22.94 -13.56 -9.89
N VAL A 304 -22.28 -12.56 -9.29
CA VAL A 304 -20.83 -12.50 -9.14
C VAL A 304 -20.47 -12.07 -7.73
N GLU A 305 -19.47 -12.71 -7.13
CA GLU A 305 -18.92 -12.27 -5.84
C GLU A 305 -18.13 -10.97 -5.99
N ASN A 306 -18.15 -10.15 -4.93
CA ASN A 306 -17.37 -8.92 -4.91
C ASN A 306 -15.87 -9.24 -5.07
N HIS A 307 -15.20 -8.48 -5.93
CA HIS A 307 -13.79 -8.66 -6.21
C HIS A 307 -13.12 -7.31 -6.45
N PRO A 308 -12.68 -6.61 -5.39
CA PRO A 308 -12.02 -5.32 -5.52
C PRO A 308 -10.80 -5.38 -6.46
N SER A 309 -10.51 -4.27 -7.12
CA SER A 309 -9.31 -4.17 -7.94
C SER A 309 -8.06 -4.25 -7.04
N PRO A 310 -7.02 -5.02 -7.40
CA PRO A 310 -5.75 -5.02 -6.65
C PRO A 310 -5.13 -3.62 -6.52
N MET A 311 -5.39 -2.74 -7.49
CA MET A 311 -4.95 -1.34 -7.45
C MET A 311 -5.71 -0.55 -6.38
N PHE A 312 -7.02 -0.79 -6.22
CA PHE A 312 -7.82 -0.20 -5.16
C PHE A 312 -7.38 -0.71 -3.78
N GLU A 313 -7.15 -2.03 -3.64
CA GLU A 313 -6.64 -2.62 -2.39
C GLU A 313 -5.23 -2.10 -2.03
N GLY A 314 -4.42 -1.81 -3.05
CA GLY A 314 -3.14 -1.11 -2.95
C GLY A 314 -3.26 0.36 -2.54
N GLY A 315 -4.48 0.90 -2.45
CA GLY A 315 -4.76 2.26 -1.99
C GLY A 315 -4.74 3.33 -3.09
N LEU A 316 -4.69 2.95 -4.36
CA LEU A 316 -4.75 3.89 -5.48
C LEU A 316 -6.17 4.46 -5.62
N ASN A 317 -6.25 5.69 -6.11
CA ASN A 317 -7.50 6.38 -6.43
C ASN A 317 -7.52 6.79 -7.91
N CYS A 318 -8.60 7.43 -8.36
CA CYS A 318 -8.76 7.84 -9.76
C CYS A 318 -7.62 8.74 -10.26
N GLN A 319 -7.11 9.63 -9.40
CA GLN A 319 -6.04 10.59 -9.73
C GLN A 319 -4.67 9.91 -9.91
N ALA A 320 -4.49 8.70 -9.41
CA ALA A 320 -3.27 7.93 -9.64
C ALA A 320 -3.06 7.61 -11.13
N CYS A 321 -4.17 7.41 -11.87
CA CYS A 321 -4.14 7.05 -13.29
C CYS A 321 -4.57 8.21 -14.21
N HIS A 322 -5.55 9.02 -13.80
CA HIS A 322 -6.04 10.16 -14.57
C HIS A 322 -5.21 11.42 -14.31
N ILE A 323 -4.08 11.52 -14.99
CA ILE A 323 -3.07 12.58 -14.76
C ILE A 323 -2.85 13.51 -15.97
N PHE A 324 -3.39 13.18 -17.15
CA PHE A 324 -3.15 13.96 -18.36
C PHE A 324 -4.34 14.86 -18.68
N HIS A 325 -4.11 16.15 -18.94
CA HIS A 325 -5.17 17.03 -19.45
C HIS A 325 -5.66 16.57 -20.83
N LYS A 326 -6.98 16.54 -21.01
CA LYS A 326 -7.61 16.42 -22.32
C LYS A 326 -8.05 17.81 -22.77
N ASP A 327 -7.34 18.37 -23.75
CA ASP A 327 -7.83 19.54 -24.48
C ASP A 327 -9.09 19.13 -25.25
N LEU A 328 -10.24 19.50 -24.70
CA LEU A 328 -11.50 19.47 -25.42
C LEU A 328 -11.50 20.67 -26.37
N GLY A 329 -10.88 20.52 -27.54
CA GLY A 329 -10.84 21.56 -28.56
C GLY A 329 -12.25 22.06 -28.90
N GLY A 330 -12.60 23.23 -28.38
CA GLY A 330 -13.91 23.86 -28.56
C GLY A 330 -14.17 24.96 -27.55
N PHE A 331 -14.93 25.98 -27.95
CA PHE A 331 -15.26 27.19 -27.20
C PHE A 331 -16.26 26.90 -26.04
N GLN A 332 -15.86 26.05 -25.10
CA GLN A 332 -16.52 25.90 -23.79
C GLN A 332 -15.51 26.29 -22.71
N PRO A 333 -15.93 26.90 -21.59
CA PRO A 333 -15.06 27.08 -20.43
C PRO A 333 -14.66 25.68 -19.98
N ALA A 334 -13.44 25.27 -20.35
CA ALA A 334 -12.98 23.91 -20.21
C ALA A 334 -12.79 23.63 -18.71
N GLY A 335 -13.66 22.81 -18.13
CA GLY A 335 -13.26 22.06 -16.96
C GLY A 335 -12.06 21.21 -17.35
N GLU A 336 -11.01 21.22 -16.52
CA GLU A 336 -9.83 20.38 -16.73
C GLU A 336 -10.24 18.90 -16.60
N THR A 337 -10.60 18.26 -17.71
CA THR A 337 -10.86 16.81 -17.70
C THR A 337 -9.55 16.05 -17.81
N PHE A 338 -9.22 15.29 -16.77
CA PHE A 338 -8.04 14.43 -16.76
C PHE A 338 -8.34 13.05 -17.34
N VAL A 339 -7.42 12.53 -18.15
CA VAL A 339 -7.49 11.20 -18.77
C VAL A 339 -6.30 10.34 -18.38
N ALA A 340 -6.52 9.04 -18.36
CA ALA A 340 -5.47 8.03 -18.25
C ALA A 340 -4.98 7.61 -19.64
N ARG A 341 -3.67 7.34 -19.76
CA ARG A 341 -3.04 6.76 -20.95
C ARG A 341 -2.08 5.65 -20.53
N GLY A 342 -1.49 4.91 -21.48
CA GLY A 342 -0.54 3.83 -21.14
C GLY A 342 0.66 4.33 -20.32
N GLU A 343 1.07 5.57 -20.57
CA GLU A 343 2.11 6.30 -19.85
C GLU A 343 1.75 6.55 -18.37
N SER A 344 0.47 6.48 -17.99
CA SER A 344 0.06 6.54 -16.57
C SER A 344 0.55 5.33 -15.78
N CYS A 345 0.75 4.18 -16.44
CA CYS A 345 1.11 2.91 -15.79
C CYS A 345 2.63 2.78 -15.59
N GLU A 346 3.42 3.33 -16.51
CA GLU A 346 4.87 3.11 -16.58
C GLU A 346 5.66 3.59 -15.35
N PRO A 347 5.31 4.70 -14.68
CA PRO A 347 6.02 5.12 -13.47
C PRO A 347 6.01 4.07 -12.36
N CYS A 348 4.93 3.27 -12.26
CA CYS A 348 4.76 2.29 -11.19
C CYS A 348 5.17 0.88 -11.61
N HIS A 349 5.01 0.52 -12.89
CA HIS A 349 5.24 -0.84 -13.37
C HIS A 349 6.46 -0.99 -14.29
N GLY A 350 7.08 0.12 -14.71
CA GLY A 350 8.20 0.13 -15.65
C GLY A 350 7.78 0.33 -17.11
N LYS A 351 8.78 0.60 -17.96
CA LYS A 351 8.58 0.92 -19.38
C LYS A 351 7.97 -0.25 -20.14
N GLY A 352 6.99 0.04 -21.00
CA GLY A 352 6.31 -0.96 -21.84
C GLY A 352 5.00 -1.48 -21.26
N TYR A 353 4.71 -1.23 -19.98
CA TYR A 353 3.43 -1.59 -19.36
C TYR A 353 2.23 -0.87 -19.97
N GLY A 354 2.43 0.28 -20.62
CA GLY A 354 1.36 0.96 -21.36
C GLY A 354 0.71 0.10 -22.45
N LYS A 355 1.42 -0.89 -22.99
CA LYS A 355 0.87 -1.85 -23.96
C LYS A 355 -0.21 -2.75 -23.37
N LEU A 356 -0.11 -3.03 -22.06
CA LEU A 356 -1.05 -3.89 -21.36
C LEU A 356 -2.43 -3.25 -21.27
N LEU A 357 -2.47 -1.93 -21.05
CA LEU A 357 -3.70 -1.16 -21.04
C LEU A 357 -4.46 -1.31 -22.36
N GLU A 358 -3.76 -1.21 -23.49
CA GLU A 358 -4.39 -1.36 -24.81
C GLU A 358 -4.87 -2.79 -25.04
N ALA A 359 -4.07 -3.78 -24.64
CA ALA A 359 -4.45 -5.18 -24.74
C ALA A 359 -5.73 -5.50 -23.93
N TRP A 360 -5.87 -4.95 -22.72
CA TRP A 360 -7.10 -5.06 -21.92
C TRP A 360 -8.31 -4.41 -22.57
N ARG A 361 -8.13 -3.26 -23.23
CA ARG A 361 -9.21 -2.57 -23.95
C ARG A 361 -9.70 -3.42 -25.13
N ILE A 362 -8.78 -3.88 -25.97
CA ILE A 362 -9.09 -4.71 -27.13
C ILE A 362 -9.80 -5.99 -26.69
N SER A 363 -9.25 -6.71 -25.70
CA SER A 363 -9.86 -7.96 -25.21
C SER A 363 -11.24 -7.74 -24.60
N THR A 364 -11.46 -6.63 -23.89
CA THR A 364 -12.77 -6.29 -23.33
C THR A 364 -13.80 -5.98 -24.41
N ASP A 365 -13.41 -5.23 -25.43
CA ASP A 365 -14.30 -4.89 -26.54
C ASP A 365 -14.69 -6.13 -27.36
N GLU A 366 -13.79 -7.09 -27.54
CA GLU A 366 -14.10 -8.39 -28.17
C GLU A 366 -15.15 -9.18 -27.37
N ARG A 367 -14.99 -9.26 -26.04
CA ARG A 367 -15.95 -9.94 -25.16
C ARG A 367 -17.31 -9.26 -25.18
N LEU A 368 -17.35 -7.92 -25.10
CA LEU A 368 -18.59 -7.15 -25.21
C LEU A 368 -19.32 -7.44 -26.53
N LYS A 369 -18.61 -7.48 -27.67
CA LYS A 369 -19.22 -7.85 -28.95
C LYS A 369 -19.83 -9.25 -28.93
N SER A 370 -19.17 -10.23 -28.31
CA SER A 370 -19.71 -11.59 -28.21
C SER A 370 -20.99 -11.66 -27.35
N ILE A 371 -21.01 -10.91 -26.25
CA ILE A 371 -22.18 -10.82 -25.37
C ILE A 371 -23.33 -10.06 -26.05
N ASP A 372 -23.05 -8.98 -26.79
CA ASP A 372 -24.07 -8.27 -27.58
C ASP A 372 -24.74 -9.19 -28.60
N VAL A 373 -23.97 -10.00 -29.33
CA VAL A 373 -24.53 -11.00 -30.26
C VAL A 373 -25.43 -11.99 -29.53
N SER A 374 -24.99 -12.49 -28.37
CA SER A 374 -25.78 -13.42 -27.55
C SER A 374 -27.06 -12.75 -27.03
N ALA A 375 -26.97 -11.52 -26.53
CA ALA A 375 -28.10 -10.76 -26.01
C ALA A 375 -29.15 -10.49 -27.10
N ARG A 376 -28.74 -10.13 -28.32
CA ARG A 376 -29.67 -9.96 -29.46
C ARG A 376 -30.39 -11.26 -29.83
N ILE A 377 -29.75 -12.42 -29.70
CA ILE A 377 -30.42 -13.71 -29.92
C ILE A 377 -31.49 -13.92 -28.86
N VAL A 378 -31.15 -13.77 -27.57
CA VAL A 378 -32.10 -13.94 -26.46
C VAL A 378 -33.24 -12.95 -26.55
N GLU A 379 -32.97 -11.70 -26.88
CA GLU A 379 -34.01 -10.67 -27.01
C GLU A 379 -35.04 -11.04 -28.08
N ARG A 380 -34.60 -11.49 -29.26
CA ARG A 380 -35.51 -11.93 -30.32
C ARG A 380 -36.40 -13.10 -29.89
N GLU A 381 -35.85 -14.04 -29.12
CA GLU A 381 -36.61 -15.19 -28.61
C GLU A 381 -37.58 -14.76 -27.49
N LEU A 382 -37.17 -13.84 -26.62
CA LEU A 382 -38.04 -13.32 -25.55
C LEU A 382 -39.18 -12.44 -26.09
N VAL A 383 -39.00 -11.74 -27.22
CA VAL A 383 -40.10 -10.99 -27.86
C VAL A 383 -41.20 -11.93 -28.36
N ARG A 384 -40.86 -13.17 -28.73
CA ARG A 384 -41.82 -14.19 -29.16
C ARG A 384 -42.54 -14.86 -27.99
N ALA A 385 -42.07 -14.68 -26.76
CA ALA A 385 -42.66 -15.24 -25.54
C ALA A 385 -43.51 -14.18 -24.79
N ASP A 386 -44.53 -14.62 -24.05
CA ASP A 386 -45.25 -13.72 -23.13
C ASP A 386 -44.35 -13.37 -21.94
N THR A 387 -43.74 -12.19 -21.98
CA THR A 387 -42.79 -11.69 -20.98
C THR A 387 -43.46 -11.14 -19.72
N THR A 388 -44.80 -11.11 -19.66
CA THR A 388 -45.53 -10.53 -18.52
C THR A 388 -45.88 -11.54 -17.44
N ARG A 389 -45.90 -12.85 -17.77
CA ARG A 389 -46.29 -13.92 -16.84
C ARG A 389 -45.48 -15.20 -17.05
N GLY A 390 -45.44 -16.04 -16.00
CA GLY A 390 -44.87 -17.37 -16.04
C GLY A 390 -43.40 -17.42 -16.51
N ARG A 391 -43.13 -18.32 -17.46
CA ARG A 391 -41.79 -18.62 -17.99
C ARG A 391 -41.11 -17.45 -18.70
N GLY A 392 -41.86 -16.65 -19.47
CA GLY A 392 -41.30 -15.50 -20.19
C GLY A 392 -40.91 -14.35 -19.27
N LYS A 393 -41.62 -14.16 -18.14
CA LYS A 393 -41.21 -13.19 -17.10
C LYS A 393 -39.87 -13.56 -16.46
N ALA A 394 -39.70 -14.84 -16.08
CA ALA A 394 -38.45 -15.33 -15.51
C ALA A 394 -37.27 -15.16 -16.48
N GLY A 395 -37.47 -15.48 -17.77
CA GLY A 395 -36.48 -15.24 -18.81
C GLY A 395 -36.12 -13.76 -18.98
N ARG A 396 -37.11 -12.86 -18.93
CA ARG A 396 -36.88 -11.41 -19.03
C ARG A 396 -36.10 -10.85 -17.82
N GLU A 397 -36.36 -11.33 -16.61
CA GLU A 397 -35.62 -10.90 -15.42
C GLU A 397 -34.14 -11.29 -15.50
N LEU A 398 -33.84 -12.51 -15.94
CA LEU A 398 -32.46 -12.97 -16.17
C LEU A 398 -31.76 -12.18 -17.28
N TYR A 399 -32.48 -11.91 -18.39
CA TYR A 399 -31.98 -11.07 -19.47
C TYR A 399 -31.62 -9.65 -18.99
N ASN A 400 -32.47 -9.03 -18.17
CA ASN A 400 -32.20 -7.70 -17.64
C ASN A 400 -30.98 -7.68 -16.70
N LYS A 401 -30.80 -8.73 -15.87
CA LYS A 401 -29.60 -8.87 -15.03
C LYS A 401 -28.33 -9.07 -15.86
N ALA A 402 -28.41 -9.86 -16.95
CA ALA A 402 -27.30 -10.02 -17.87
C ALA A 402 -26.92 -8.70 -18.55
N LEU A 403 -27.92 -7.93 -19.02
CA LEU A 403 -27.68 -6.60 -19.59
C LEU A 403 -27.13 -5.61 -18.58
N TYR A 404 -27.53 -5.69 -17.31
CA TYR A 404 -26.94 -4.86 -16.26
C TYR A 404 -25.42 -5.09 -16.17
N ASN A 405 -24.98 -6.35 -16.05
CA ASN A 405 -23.56 -6.67 -16.01
C ASN A 405 -22.83 -6.24 -17.30
N TYR A 406 -23.46 -6.43 -18.47
CA TYR A 406 -22.93 -5.97 -19.76
C TYR A 406 -22.68 -4.46 -19.78
N HIS A 407 -23.69 -3.67 -19.42
CA HIS A 407 -23.61 -2.21 -19.39
C HIS A 407 -22.67 -1.69 -18.31
N MET A 408 -22.57 -2.39 -17.18
CA MET A 408 -21.60 -2.09 -16.14
C MET A 408 -20.17 -2.13 -16.70
N VAL A 409 -19.85 -3.14 -17.51
CA VAL A 409 -18.55 -3.24 -18.18
C VAL A 409 -18.41 -2.23 -19.32
N GLU A 410 -19.44 -2.05 -20.14
CA GLU A 410 -19.44 -1.14 -21.29
C GLU A 410 -19.18 0.32 -20.87
N PHE A 411 -19.89 0.80 -19.84
CA PHE A 411 -19.76 2.16 -19.33
C PHE A 411 -18.63 2.29 -18.31
N GLY A 412 -18.44 1.28 -17.46
CA GLY A 412 -17.40 1.24 -16.46
C GLY A 412 -16.01 1.12 -17.06
N LYS A 413 -15.86 0.57 -18.28
CA LYS A 413 -14.59 0.27 -18.95
C LYS A 413 -13.75 -0.73 -18.17
N GLY A 414 -13.56 -1.92 -18.74
CA GLY A 414 -12.96 -3.07 -18.05
C GLY A 414 -11.57 -2.84 -17.43
N VAL A 415 -10.84 -1.82 -17.88
CA VAL A 415 -9.53 -1.42 -17.35
C VAL A 415 -9.54 -1.06 -15.86
N HIS A 416 -10.67 -0.66 -15.29
CA HIS A 416 -10.74 -0.38 -13.85
C HIS A 416 -10.67 -1.66 -13.01
N ASN A 417 -11.10 -2.80 -13.55
CA ASN A 417 -11.02 -4.10 -12.89
C ASN A 417 -11.19 -5.24 -13.89
N ILE A 418 -10.08 -5.73 -14.45
CA ILE A 418 -10.10 -6.68 -15.57
C ILE A 418 -10.66 -8.04 -15.14
N THR A 419 -10.24 -8.57 -13.99
CA THR A 419 -10.73 -9.83 -13.44
C THR A 419 -12.22 -9.78 -13.15
N TYR A 420 -12.70 -8.72 -12.49
CA TYR A 420 -14.12 -8.58 -12.20
C TYR A 420 -14.94 -8.40 -13.48
N THR A 421 -14.37 -7.71 -14.48
CA THR A 421 -14.97 -7.57 -15.81
C THR A 421 -15.20 -8.93 -16.47
N ASP A 422 -14.23 -9.84 -16.45
CA ASP A 422 -14.41 -11.18 -17.02
C ASP A 422 -15.50 -11.96 -16.29
N ARG A 423 -15.49 -11.95 -14.95
CA ARG A 423 -16.53 -12.60 -14.14
C ARG A 423 -17.92 -12.02 -14.41
N LEU A 424 -18.06 -10.70 -14.57
CA LEU A 424 -19.31 -10.03 -14.92
C LEU A 424 -19.85 -10.50 -16.28
N LEU A 425 -18.99 -10.57 -17.29
CA LEU A 425 -19.37 -10.99 -18.64
C LEU A 425 -19.66 -12.50 -18.72
N GLN A 426 -18.93 -13.32 -17.97
CA GLN A 426 -19.21 -14.75 -17.83
C GLN A 426 -20.57 -14.98 -17.16
N ALA A 427 -20.85 -14.26 -16.08
CA ALA A 427 -22.14 -14.30 -15.42
C ALA A 427 -23.27 -13.81 -16.35
N ALA A 428 -23.03 -12.76 -17.14
CA ALA A 428 -23.98 -12.28 -18.14
C ALA A 428 -24.28 -13.35 -19.19
N HIS A 429 -23.27 -14.03 -19.74
CA HIS A 429 -23.45 -15.11 -20.72
C HIS A 429 -24.26 -16.28 -20.13
N SER A 430 -23.93 -16.69 -18.90
CA SER A 430 -24.67 -17.75 -18.19
C SER A 430 -26.14 -17.36 -17.98
N MET A 431 -26.40 -16.13 -17.54
CA MET A 431 -27.76 -15.62 -17.35
C MET A 431 -28.55 -15.52 -18.67
N LEU A 432 -27.89 -15.18 -19.79
CA LEU A 432 -28.52 -15.22 -21.12
C LEU A 432 -28.90 -16.66 -21.52
N GLY A 433 -28.05 -17.65 -21.24
CA GLY A 433 -28.37 -19.06 -21.45
C GLY A 433 -29.57 -19.52 -20.61
N GLN A 434 -29.55 -19.21 -19.32
CA GLN A 434 -30.66 -19.50 -18.40
C GLN A 434 -31.96 -18.78 -18.81
N ALA A 435 -31.86 -17.58 -19.39
CA ALA A 435 -33.02 -16.85 -19.89
C ALA A 435 -33.71 -17.57 -21.06
N LEU A 436 -32.94 -18.18 -21.98
CA LEU A 436 -33.48 -19.01 -23.06
C LEU A 436 -34.13 -20.29 -22.52
N GLU A 437 -33.47 -20.97 -21.58
CA GLU A 437 -34.00 -22.17 -20.94
C GLU A 437 -35.31 -21.88 -20.20
N ALA A 438 -35.34 -20.80 -19.41
CA ALA A 438 -36.52 -20.37 -18.69
C ALA A 438 -37.68 -20.02 -19.64
N ALA A 439 -37.38 -19.40 -20.78
CA ALA A 439 -38.35 -19.07 -21.82
C ALA A 439 -38.79 -20.29 -22.66
N GLY A 440 -38.13 -21.44 -22.53
CA GLY A 440 -38.40 -22.65 -23.31
C GLY A 440 -37.99 -22.54 -24.78
N SER A 441 -37.02 -21.67 -25.11
CA SER A 441 -36.52 -21.53 -26.47
C SER A 441 -35.54 -22.65 -26.83
N PRO A 442 -35.59 -23.20 -28.06
CA PRO A 442 -34.60 -24.18 -28.53
C PRO A 442 -33.27 -23.53 -28.98
N ALA A 443 -33.18 -22.19 -28.99
CA ALA A 443 -31.98 -21.49 -29.40
C ALA A 443 -30.81 -21.81 -28.46
N ARG A 444 -29.60 -21.91 -29.02
CA ARG A 444 -28.37 -22.14 -28.27
C ARG A 444 -27.41 -20.99 -28.49
N LEU A 445 -26.81 -20.51 -27.40
CA LEU A 445 -25.74 -19.53 -27.48
C LEU A 445 -24.44 -20.22 -27.90
N THR A 446 -23.62 -19.50 -28.65
CA THR A 446 -22.26 -19.95 -28.94
C THR A 446 -21.50 -20.05 -27.61
N ALA A 447 -20.87 -21.19 -27.37
CA ALA A 447 -19.98 -21.35 -26.23
C ALA A 447 -18.82 -20.36 -26.36
N TYR A 448 -18.74 -19.42 -25.42
CA TYR A 448 -17.59 -18.54 -25.30
C TYR A 448 -16.57 -19.18 -24.37
N LYS A 449 -15.32 -19.30 -24.81
CA LYS A 449 -14.22 -19.84 -23.99
C LYS A 449 -13.59 -18.69 -23.20
N TRP A 450 -13.78 -18.68 -21.90
CA TRP A 450 -13.27 -17.65 -20.98
C TRP A 450 -11.84 -18.01 -20.55
N SER A 451 -10.88 -17.07 -20.61
CA SER A 451 -9.50 -17.35 -20.18
C SER A 451 -9.37 -17.66 -18.69
N SER A 452 -10.22 -17.06 -17.86
CA SER A 452 -10.33 -17.37 -16.43
C SER A 452 -10.60 -18.86 -16.16
N GLN A 453 -11.17 -19.59 -17.13
CA GLN A 453 -11.38 -21.04 -17.06
C GLN A 453 -10.19 -21.86 -17.59
N LEU A 454 -9.33 -21.26 -18.42
CA LEU A 454 -8.21 -21.95 -19.08
C LEU A 454 -6.97 -22.04 -18.18
N ALA A 455 -6.69 -21.00 -17.39
CA ALA A 455 -5.57 -20.99 -16.45
C ALA A 455 -5.89 -20.11 -15.23
N PRO A 456 -6.77 -20.57 -14.31
CA PRO A 456 -7.13 -19.82 -13.11
C PRO A 456 -5.90 -19.59 -12.25
N SER A 457 -5.36 -18.38 -12.29
CA SER A 457 -4.14 -18.02 -11.58
C SER A 457 -4.12 -16.53 -11.24
N GLU A 458 -3.36 -16.17 -10.21
CA GLU A 458 -3.05 -14.76 -9.90
C GLU A 458 -2.43 -14.01 -11.09
N CYS A 459 -1.81 -14.73 -12.03
CA CYS A 459 -1.28 -14.15 -13.26
C CYS A 459 -2.40 -13.66 -14.19
N ALA A 460 -3.58 -14.29 -14.16
CA ALA A 460 -4.73 -13.87 -14.95
C ALA A 460 -5.22 -12.48 -14.55
N ASN A 461 -4.99 -12.03 -13.31
CA ASN A 461 -5.35 -10.67 -12.88
C ASN A 461 -4.69 -9.57 -13.72
N CYS A 462 -3.61 -9.89 -14.43
CA CYS A 462 -2.93 -8.95 -15.31
C CYS A 462 -2.84 -9.44 -16.76
N HIS A 463 -2.68 -10.75 -16.99
CA HIS A 463 -2.36 -11.31 -18.31
C HIS A 463 -3.56 -11.87 -19.09
N GLU A 464 -4.78 -11.65 -18.58
CA GLU A 464 -6.01 -12.20 -19.13
C GLU A 464 -6.18 -12.01 -20.65
N GLN A 465 -6.34 -13.12 -21.38
CA GLN A 465 -6.58 -13.19 -22.84
C GLN A 465 -5.47 -12.65 -23.73
N ASN A 466 -4.30 -12.33 -23.17
CA ASN A 466 -3.14 -11.87 -23.92
C ASN A 466 -2.19 -13.06 -24.14
N VAL A 467 -1.61 -13.58 -23.06
CA VAL A 467 -0.54 -14.57 -23.13
C VAL A 467 -1.04 -15.92 -23.66
N GLU A 468 -2.31 -16.29 -23.41
CA GLU A 468 -2.82 -17.60 -23.82
C GLU A 468 -2.99 -17.71 -25.34
N LYS A 469 -3.11 -16.60 -26.06
CA LYS A 469 -3.23 -16.58 -27.53
C LYS A 469 -1.87 -16.42 -28.23
N ASP A 470 -0.82 -16.11 -27.47
CA ASP A 470 0.50 -15.81 -28.03
C ASP A 470 1.20 -17.06 -28.53
N THR A 471 1.83 -16.90 -29.69
CA THR A 471 2.80 -17.85 -30.25
C THR A 471 4.19 -17.22 -30.15
N VAL A 472 5.11 -17.92 -29.49
CA VAL A 472 6.48 -17.45 -29.22
C VAL A 472 7.49 -18.46 -29.73
N GLN A 473 8.74 -18.05 -29.91
CA GLN A 473 9.85 -18.94 -30.26
C GLN A 473 10.58 -19.38 -29.00
N VAL A 474 10.67 -20.68 -28.75
CA VAL A 474 11.34 -21.27 -27.59
C VAL A 474 12.26 -22.39 -28.07
N PHE A 475 13.56 -22.30 -27.77
CA PHE A 475 14.57 -23.27 -28.25
C PHE A 475 14.58 -23.47 -29.79
N GLY A 476 14.20 -22.44 -30.55
CA GLY A 476 14.07 -22.53 -32.01
C GLY A 476 12.78 -23.20 -32.51
N LEU A 477 11.85 -23.51 -31.59
CA LEU A 477 10.55 -24.10 -31.89
C LEU A 477 9.43 -23.07 -31.70
N GLU A 478 8.44 -23.14 -32.59
CA GLU A 478 7.21 -22.38 -32.42
C GLU A 478 6.37 -22.96 -31.28
N PHE A 479 6.23 -22.21 -30.20
CA PHE A 479 5.46 -22.57 -29.02
C PHE A 479 4.16 -21.77 -28.98
N ASN A 480 3.02 -22.47 -29.02
CA ASN A 480 1.70 -21.87 -28.94
C ASN A 480 1.07 -22.13 -27.57
N HIS A 481 0.84 -21.08 -26.77
CA HIS A 481 0.29 -21.21 -25.42
C HIS A 481 -1.08 -21.88 -25.42
N ARG A 482 -1.99 -21.48 -26.33
CA ARG A 482 -3.36 -22.01 -26.39
C ARG A 482 -3.39 -23.52 -26.54
N ARG A 483 -2.54 -24.10 -27.37
CA ARG A 483 -2.45 -25.56 -27.54
C ARG A 483 -2.06 -26.25 -26.24
N HIS A 484 -1.12 -25.70 -25.49
CA HIS A 484 -0.63 -26.30 -24.26
C HIS A 484 -1.64 -26.13 -23.11
N LEU A 485 -2.27 -24.96 -22.99
CA LEU A 485 -3.30 -24.72 -21.99
C LEU A 485 -4.58 -25.54 -22.29
N GLU A 486 -5.07 -25.54 -23.53
CA GLU A 486 -6.32 -26.22 -23.90
C GLU A 486 -6.18 -27.73 -24.14
N LYS A 487 -5.21 -28.14 -24.97
CA LYS A 487 -5.10 -29.55 -25.42
C LYS A 487 -4.15 -30.38 -24.55
N ALA A 488 -3.17 -29.74 -23.91
CA ALA A 488 -2.28 -30.43 -22.97
C ALA A 488 -2.78 -30.37 -21.52
N GLY A 489 -3.76 -29.52 -21.22
CA GLY A 489 -4.35 -29.41 -19.88
C GLY A 489 -3.38 -28.84 -18.85
N ILE A 490 -2.39 -28.04 -19.29
CA ILE A 490 -1.50 -27.33 -18.37
C ILE A 490 -2.24 -26.09 -17.89
N ASP A 491 -2.76 -26.12 -16.67
CA ASP A 491 -3.63 -25.06 -16.12
C ASP A 491 -2.87 -24.03 -15.26
N ASN A 492 -1.57 -24.23 -15.03
CA ASN A 492 -0.75 -23.37 -14.19
C ASN A 492 0.46 -22.79 -14.95
N CYS A 493 0.50 -21.46 -15.08
CA CYS A 493 1.62 -20.75 -15.69
C CYS A 493 2.96 -21.03 -14.97
N LYS A 494 2.91 -21.34 -13.66
CA LYS A 494 4.11 -21.62 -12.85
C LYS A 494 4.82 -22.93 -13.22
N THR A 495 4.16 -23.78 -14.01
CA THR A 495 4.79 -24.98 -14.58
C THR A 495 5.95 -24.61 -15.51
N CYS A 496 5.82 -23.50 -16.23
CA CYS A 496 6.82 -23.07 -17.22
C CYS A 496 7.54 -21.78 -16.84
N HIS A 497 6.91 -20.92 -16.03
CA HIS A 497 7.40 -19.59 -15.68
C HIS A 497 7.60 -19.41 -14.18
N SER A 498 8.50 -18.50 -13.82
CA SER A 498 8.73 -18.05 -12.45
C SER A 498 8.70 -16.53 -12.38
N ASN A 499 8.47 -16.02 -11.16
CA ASN A 499 8.58 -14.60 -10.83
C ASN A 499 9.67 -14.37 -9.78
N MET A 500 10.56 -15.34 -9.55
CA MET A 500 11.48 -15.33 -8.40
C MET A 500 12.67 -14.39 -8.59
N ARG A 501 13.25 -14.34 -9.80
CA ARG A 501 14.31 -13.36 -10.13
C ARG A 501 13.79 -12.29 -11.08
N ARG A 502 12.98 -12.69 -12.05
CA ARG A 502 12.34 -11.78 -13.02
C ARG A 502 10.92 -12.27 -13.28
N HIS A 503 9.99 -11.33 -13.41
CA HIS A 503 8.60 -11.64 -13.75
C HIS A 503 8.52 -12.41 -15.08
N GLY A 504 7.84 -13.55 -15.08
CA GLY A 504 7.59 -14.38 -16.26
C GLY A 504 8.83 -15.09 -16.82
N GLU A 505 9.92 -15.21 -16.05
CA GLU A 505 11.12 -15.89 -16.54
C GLU A 505 10.83 -17.37 -16.80
N MET A 506 11.31 -17.91 -17.92
CA MET A 506 11.14 -19.32 -18.23
C MET A 506 12.07 -20.15 -17.35
N VAL A 507 11.53 -21.20 -16.72
CA VAL A 507 12.30 -22.11 -15.84
C VAL A 507 12.54 -23.48 -16.43
N LEU A 508 11.92 -23.79 -17.56
CA LEU A 508 12.11 -25.07 -18.24
C LEU A 508 13.34 -25.03 -19.15
N GLU A 509 14.02 -26.17 -19.24
CA GLU A 509 15.05 -26.47 -20.23
C GLU A 509 14.46 -27.26 -21.40
N ARG A 510 15.22 -27.37 -22.50
CA ARG A 510 14.78 -28.13 -23.69
C ARG A 510 14.42 -29.58 -23.36
N ASN A 511 15.13 -30.19 -22.41
CA ASN A 511 14.89 -31.57 -22.00
C ASN A 511 13.56 -31.74 -21.25
N ASP A 512 13.06 -30.70 -20.57
CA ASP A 512 11.80 -30.79 -19.82
C ASP A 512 10.59 -30.88 -20.74
N CYS A 513 10.67 -30.28 -21.94
CA CYS A 513 9.64 -30.42 -22.98
C CYS A 513 9.46 -31.90 -23.40
N LEU A 514 10.55 -32.66 -23.41
CA LEU A 514 10.53 -34.07 -23.84
C LEU A 514 9.72 -34.94 -22.89
N ASN A 515 9.64 -34.58 -21.60
CA ASN A 515 8.89 -35.35 -20.60
C ASN A 515 7.40 -35.47 -20.93
N CYS A 516 6.83 -34.50 -21.67
CA CYS A 516 5.43 -34.54 -22.11
C CYS A 516 5.28 -34.97 -23.57
N HIS A 517 6.23 -34.62 -24.44
CA HIS A 517 6.17 -34.91 -25.88
C HIS A 517 6.64 -36.32 -26.26
N HIS A 518 7.45 -37.01 -25.43
CA HIS A 518 7.90 -38.39 -25.69
C HIS A 518 7.04 -39.47 -25.00
N LYS A 519 5.88 -39.10 -24.44
CA LYS A 519 4.94 -40.08 -23.84
C LYS A 519 4.17 -40.85 -24.91
N ALA A 520 3.95 -42.15 -24.68
CA ALA A 520 3.34 -43.10 -25.60
C ALA A 520 1.99 -42.63 -26.20
N GLU A 521 1.20 -41.88 -25.45
CA GLU A 521 -0.12 -41.38 -25.87
C GLU A 521 -0.06 -40.26 -26.94
N ARG A 522 1.06 -39.54 -27.08
CA ARG A 522 1.22 -38.39 -28.01
C ARG A 522 2.17 -38.67 -29.16
N THR A 523 3.15 -39.55 -28.97
CA THR A 523 4.21 -39.87 -29.94
C THR A 523 3.71 -40.52 -31.22
N ALA A 524 2.54 -41.14 -31.22
CA ALA A 524 1.93 -41.78 -32.39
C ALA A 524 1.43 -40.78 -33.46
N GLN A 525 1.27 -39.49 -33.12
CA GLN A 525 0.63 -38.48 -34.00
C GLN A 525 1.51 -37.24 -34.29
N GLU A 526 2.72 -37.16 -33.72
CA GLU A 526 3.57 -35.97 -33.83
C GLU A 526 4.70 -36.14 -34.87
N ASN A 527 5.00 -35.06 -35.60
CA ASN A 527 6.13 -34.98 -36.52
C ASN A 527 7.43 -34.78 -35.71
N CYS A 528 8.39 -35.72 -35.82
CA CYS A 528 9.66 -35.67 -35.09
C CYS A 528 10.64 -34.61 -35.66
N ALA A 529 10.47 -34.19 -36.92
CA ALA A 529 11.44 -33.37 -37.64
C ALA A 529 11.73 -31.99 -37.02
N PRO A 530 10.76 -31.23 -36.48
CA PRO A 530 11.02 -29.92 -35.87
C PRO A 530 11.98 -30.00 -34.68
N CYS A 531 11.92 -31.07 -33.88
CA CYS A 531 12.77 -31.25 -32.71
C CYS A 531 14.10 -31.95 -33.02
N HIS A 532 14.12 -32.78 -34.06
CA HIS A 532 15.26 -33.59 -34.51
C HIS A 532 15.78 -33.14 -35.88
N GLU A 533 15.93 -31.83 -36.09
CA GLU A 533 16.28 -31.26 -37.39
C GLU A 533 17.58 -31.85 -37.96
N SER A 534 18.62 -32.00 -37.14
CA SER A 534 19.90 -32.57 -37.60
C SER A 534 19.79 -34.03 -37.99
N GLN A 535 19.11 -34.85 -37.18
CA GLN A 535 18.89 -36.27 -37.50
C GLN A 535 18.01 -36.40 -38.74
N ASN A 536 16.95 -35.61 -38.84
CA ASN A 536 16.08 -35.58 -40.01
C ASN A 536 16.87 -35.15 -41.25
N ALA A 537 17.70 -34.11 -41.17
CA ALA A 537 18.49 -33.65 -42.30
C ALA A 537 19.53 -34.68 -42.77
N VAL A 538 20.15 -35.41 -41.85
CA VAL A 538 21.04 -36.54 -42.21
C VAL A 538 20.23 -37.66 -42.85
N TYR A 539 19.08 -38.02 -42.26
CA TYR A 539 18.21 -39.08 -42.76
C TYR A 539 17.63 -38.78 -44.15
N THR A 540 17.21 -37.54 -44.38
CA THR A 540 16.67 -37.07 -45.66
C THR A 540 17.74 -36.67 -46.69
N GLY A 541 19.02 -36.73 -46.32
CA GLY A 541 20.13 -36.33 -47.19
C GLY A 541 20.20 -34.83 -47.48
N THR A 542 19.48 -34.00 -46.72
CA THR A 542 19.48 -32.53 -46.89
C THR A 542 20.57 -31.86 -46.06
N ALA A 543 21.22 -32.58 -45.14
CA ALA A 543 22.36 -32.09 -44.38
C ALA A 543 23.49 -31.67 -45.34
N PHE A 544 23.99 -30.45 -45.17
CA PHE A 544 25.10 -29.87 -45.93
C PHE A 544 24.94 -29.88 -47.46
N GLY A 545 23.72 -30.01 -47.99
CA GLY A 545 23.46 -30.00 -49.43
C GLY A 545 23.91 -31.27 -50.16
N ALA A 546 24.13 -32.38 -49.46
CA ALA A 546 24.60 -33.64 -50.05
C ALA A 546 23.62 -34.26 -51.06
N GLY A 547 22.31 -34.04 -50.88
CA GLY A 547 21.26 -34.49 -51.81
C GLY A 547 21.07 -36.02 -51.85
N THR A 548 21.65 -36.75 -50.90
CA THR A 548 21.62 -38.22 -50.85
C THR A 548 20.89 -38.73 -49.61
N PRO A 549 19.58 -38.99 -49.72
CA PRO A 549 18.78 -39.79 -48.79
C PRO A 549 19.46 -41.05 -48.27
N ASP A 550 19.27 -41.35 -46.98
CA ASP A 550 19.63 -42.64 -46.41
C ASP A 550 18.86 -43.79 -47.12
N PRO A 551 19.47 -44.96 -47.35
CA PRO A 551 18.79 -46.10 -47.95
C PRO A 551 17.47 -46.50 -47.25
N MET A 552 17.41 -46.38 -45.92
CA MET A 552 16.19 -46.63 -45.15
C MET A 552 15.11 -45.60 -45.45
N GLN A 553 15.48 -44.33 -45.62
CA GLN A 553 14.55 -43.27 -46.02
C GLN A 553 14.00 -43.52 -47.43
N LYS A 554 14.84 -43.97 -48.36
CA LYS A 554 14.42 -44.37 -49.72
C LYS A 554 13.47 -45.56 -49.72
N ALA A 555 13.59 -46.44 -48.72
CA ALA A 555 12.71 -47.57 -48.49
C ALA A 555 11.45 -47.20 -47.68
N GLU A 556 11.19 -45.90 -47.47
CA GLU A 556 10.03 -45.38 -46.75
C GLU A 556 9.93 -45.84 -45.28
N VAL A 557 11.06 -46.21 -44.67
CA VAL A 557 11.11 -46.49 -43.24
C VAL A 557 10.91 -45.18 -42.46
N THR A 558 10.05 -45.22 -41.45
CA THR A 558 9.73 -44.09 -40.58
C THR A 558 10.58 -44.13 -39.32
N CYS A 559 10.86 -42.97 -38.71
CA CYS A 559 11.62 -42.90 -37.46
C CYS A 559 10.99 -43.77 -36.35
N GLN A 560 9.65 -43.82 -36.29
CA GLN A 560 8.90 -44.58 -35.29
C GLN A 560 9.15 -46.09 -35.37
N GLN A 561 9.40 -46.65 -36.57
CA GLN A 561 9.64 -48.08 -36.73
C GLN A 561 10.93 -48.57 -36.05
N CYS A 562 11.87 -47.67 -35.78
CA CYS A 562 13.07 -47.99 -35.02
C CYS A 562 12.99 -47.47 -33.58
N HIS A 563 12.30 -46.34 -33.36
CA HIS A 563 12.33 -45.61 -32.10
C HIS A 563 11.19 -45.95 -31.14
N LEU A 564 10.19 -46.75 -31.51
CA LEU A 564 9.12 -47.17 -30.61
C LEU A 564 9.39 -48.56 -30.03
N ASN A 565 9.24 -48.70 -28.71
CA ASN A 565 9.24 -50.00 -28.04
C ASN A 565 7.83 -50.64 -28.03
N GLU A 566 7.71 -51.83 -27.43
CA GLU A 566 6.43 -52.56 -27.32
C GLU A 566 5.32 -51.76 -26.59
N ASP A 567 5.71 -50.86 -25.68
CA ASP A 567 4.80 -49.96 -24.96
C ASP A 567 4.48 -48.64 -25.71
N GLN A 568 4.86 -48.55 -27.00
CA GLN A 568 4.73 -47.34 -27.83
C GLN A 568 5.44 -46.09 -27.29
N ALA A 569 6.39 -46.26 -26.37
CA ALA A 569 7.24 -45.19 -25.89
C ALA A 569 8.41 -44.94 -26.85
N VAL A 570 8.76 -43.67 -27.05
CA VAL A 570 9.95 -43.30 -27.83
C VAL A 570 11.20 -43.60 -27.02
N VAL A 571 12.00 -44.56 -27.49
CA VAL A 571 13.25 -44.99 -26.90
C VAL A 571 14.41 -44.77 -27.87
N ARG A 572 15.62 -44.80 -27.33
CA ARG A 572 16.82 -44.91 -28.17
C ARG A 572 16.90 -46.34 -28.70
N PRO A 573 16.97 -46.56 -30.02
CA PRO A 573 17.03 -47.90 -30.59
C PRO A 573 18.32 -48.60 -30.16
N GLU A 574 18.16 -49.83 -29.69
CA GLU A 574 19.26 -50.77 -29.49
C GLU A 574 19.39 -51.69 -30.71
N GLY A 575 20.49 -52.45 -30.80
CA GLY A 575 20.74 -53.35 -31.94
C GLY A 575 19.59 -54.32 -32.24
N LYS A 576 18.83 -54.72 -31.22
CA LYS A 576 17.63 -55.56 -31.37
C LYS A 576 16.56 -54.96 -32.28
N ALA A 577 16.45 -53.62 -32.35
CA ALA A 577 15.47 -52.96 -33.21
C ALA A 577 15.70 -53.30 -34.70
N CYS A 578 16.96 -53.44 -35.12
CA CYS A 578 17.34 -53.80 -36.48
C CYS A 578 16.85 -55.19 -36.89
N LEU A 579 16.80 -56.13 -35.94
CA LEU A 579 16.40 -57.52 -36.19
C LEU A 579 14.92 -57.68 -36.56
N THR A 580 14.12 -56.63 -36.41
CA THR A 580 12.72 -56.60 -36.85
C THR A 580 12.60 -56.65 -38.37
N CYS A 581 13.61 -56.16 -39.09
CA CYS A 581 13.61 -56.08 -40.55
C CYS A 581 14.86 -56.73 -41.20
N HIS A 582 15.91 -56.99 -40.43
CA HIS A 582 17.19 -57.53 -40.92
C HIS A 582 17.58 -58.84 -40.22
N ASP A 583 18.43 -59.63 -40.89
CA ASP A 583 18.90 -60.92 -40.40
C ASP A 583 19.85 -60.81 -39.19
N GLU A 584 20.09 -61.96 -38.54
CA GLU A 584 20.98 -62.08 -37.38
C GLU A 584 22.40 -61.55 -37.67
N GLY A 585 22.95 -60.73 -36.76
CA GLY A 585 24.24 -60.05 -36.92
C GLY A 585 24.13 -58.53 -37.14
N TYR A 586 22.98 -58.04 -37.65
CA TYR A 586 22.73 -56.59 -37.79
C TYR A 586 22.58 -55.86 -36.46
N ASP A 587 22.27 -56.57 -35.39
CA ASP A 587 22.25 -56.06 -34.02
C ASP A 587 23.63 -55.60 -33.54
N LYS A 588 24.69 -56.31 -33.93
CA LYS A 588 26.08 -55.96 -33.61
C LYS A 588 26.59 -54.83 -34.49
N MET A 589 26.18 -54.79 -35.76
CA MET A 589 26.61 -53.77 -36.72
C MET A 589 26.24 -52.35 -36.27
N LEU A 590 25.07 -52.15 -35.65
CA LEU A 590 24.68 -50.84 -35.11
C LEU A 590 25.64 -50.38 -34.00
N ALA A 591 26.03 -51.28 -33.10
CA ALA A 591 26.96 -50.96 -32.02
C ALA A 591 28.36 -50.67 -32.54
N GLU A 592 28.82 -51.43 -33.55
CA GLU A 592 30.10 -51.22 -34.24
C GLU A 592 30.14 -49.84 -34.92
N TRP A 593 29.12 -49.47 -35.69
CA TRP A 593 29.03 -48.15 -36.31
C TRP A 593 29.02 -47.01 -35.31
N GLN A 594 28.32 -47.17 -34.17
CA GLN A 594 28.32 -46.16 -33.13
C GLN A 594 29.70 -46.00 -32.49
N SER A 595 30.42 -47.10 -32.27
CA SER A 595 31.79 -47.10 -31.73
C SER A 595 32.78 -46.45 -32.71
N GLU A 596 32.76 -46.88 -33.98
CA GLU A 596 33.67 -46.34 -35.01
C GLU A 596 33.48 -44.84 -35.24
N ASN A 597 32.24 -44.36 -35.20
CA ASN A 597 31.96 -42.94 -35.37
C ASN A 597 32.32 -42.13 -34.12
N ALA A 598 32.18 -42.70 -32.92
CA ALA A 598 32.61 -42.06 -31.67
C ALA A 598 34.14 -41.90 -31.60
N GLU A 599 34.93 -42.81 -32.19
CA GLU A 599 36.40 -42.67 -32.27
C GLU A 599 36.86 -41.59 -33.28
N LYS A 600 35.99 -41.21 -34.22
CA LYS A 600 36.29 -40.23 -35.27
C LYS A 600 35.84 -38.80 -34.93
N LEU A 601 35.09 -38.63 -33.85
CA LEU A 601 34.63 -37.35 -33.30
C LEU A 601 35.51 -36.93 -32.13
#